data_AF-A0A0C2G1H1-F1
#
_entry.id   AF-A0A0C2G1H1-F1
#
_cell.length_a   1.000
_cell.length_b   1.000
_cell.length_c   1.000
_cell.angle_alpha   90.00
_cell.angle_beta   90.00
_cell.angle_gamma   90.00
#
_symmetry.space_group_name_H-M   'P 1'
#
loop_
_entity.id
_entity.type
_entity.pdbx_description
1 polymer ?
#
loop_
_entity_poly.entity_id
_entity_poly.type
_entity_poly.pdbx_seq_one_letter_code
_entity_poly.pdbx_strand_id
1 'polypeptide(L)' 'MDPDVRLHDHVAMAEIELYAELLIAVAGSDRRLTYEEIDVVLGVRAPVPEQRRRRMRRRPAQAHHAG' A
#
# COMPACT_ATOMS: atom_id res chain seq x y z
N MET A 1 5.83 6.09 -37.78
CA MET A 1 5.48 6.17 -36.35
C MET A 1 5.09 4.77 -35.92
N ASP A 2 5.92 4.14 -35.11
CA ASP A 2 5.69 2.78 -34.62
C ASP A 2 4.62 2.83 -33.50
N PRO A 3 3.47 2.15 -33.67
CA PRO A 3 2.39 2.17 -32.67
C PRO A 3 2.81 1.60 -31.31
N ASP A 4 3.87 0.79 -31.25
CA ASP A 4 4.39 0.18 -30.02
C ASP A 4 4.91 1.25 -29.03
N VAL A 5 5.52 2.33 -29.53
CA VAL A 5 6.08 3.40 -28.69
C VAL A 5 5.00 4.14 -27.89
N ARG A 6 3.83 4.40 -28.49
CA ARG A 6 2.72 5.09 -27.79
C ARG A 6 2.06 4.19 -26.74
N LEU A 7 1.96 2.89 -27.01
CA LEU A 7 1.49 1.92 -26.01
C LEU A 7 2.48 1.84 -24.84
N HIS A 8 3.78 1.81 -25.14
CA HIS A 8 4.83 1.81 -24.13
C HIS A 8 4.81 3.06 -23.25
N ASP A 9 4.53 4.24 -23.84
CA ASP A 9 4.37 5.50 -23.10
C ASP A 9 3.19 5.43 -22.11
N HIS A 10 2.03 4.89 -22.52
CA HIS A 10 0.89 4.73 -21.62
C HIS A 10 1.14 3.74 -20.48
N VAL A 11 1.85 2.65 -20.74
CA VAL A 11 2.24 1.68 -19.72
C VAL A 11 3.24 2.30 -18.74
N ALA A 12 4.25 3.01 -19.25
CA ALA A 12 5.24 3.69 -18.42
C ALA A 12 4.60 4.78 -17.54
N MET A 13 3.66 5.55 -18.09
CA MET A 13 2.92 6.54 -17.31
C MET A 13 2.08 5.90 -16.21
N ALA A 14 1.39 4.79 -16.49
CA ALA A 14 0.63 4.05 -15.49
C ALA A 14 1.54 3.50 -14.37
N GLU A 15 2.74 3.05 -14.72
CA GLU A 15 3.73 2.58 -13.74
C GLU A 15 4.26 3.73 -12.86
N ILE A 16 4.51 4.91 -13.45
CA ILE A 16 4.89 6.11 -12.69
C ILE A 16 3.79 6.53 -11.72
N GLU A 17 2.53 6.53 -12.17
CA GLU A 17 1.38 6.85 -11.32
C GLU A 17 1.27 5.86 -10.15
N LEU A 18 1.41 4.56 -10.41
CA LEU A 18 1.42 3.52 -9.39
C LEU A 18 2.54 3.72 -8.36
N TYR A 19 3.76 4.03 -8.80
CA TYR A 19 4.87 4.31 -7.90
C TYR A 19 4.64 5.60 -7.10
N ALA A 20 4.08 6.64 -7.72
CA ALA A 20 3.77 7.90 -7.04
C ALA A 20 2.74 7.67 -5.92
N GLU A 21 1.69 6.89 -6.17
CA GLU A 21 0.69 6.52 -5.14
C GLU A 21 1.33 5.79 -3.96
N LEU A 22 2.25 4.86 -4.23
CA LEU A 22 2.98 4.15 -3.18
C LEU A 22 3.88 5.09 -2.36
N LEU A 23 4.57 6.02 -3.00
CA LEU A 23 5.41 7.01 -2.31
C LEU A 23 4.57 7.96 -1.46
N ILE A 24 3.40 8.38 -1.93
CA ILE A 24 2.44 9.19 -1.16
C ILE A 24 1.98 8.42 0.08
N ALA A 25 1.63 7.13 -0.07
CA ALA A 25 1.21 6.29 1.06
C ALA A 25 2.32 6.12 2.11
N VAL A 26 3.58 5.98 1.67
CA VAL A 26 4.74 5.92 2.57
C VAL A 26 4.96 7.26 3.27
N ALA A 27 4.91 8.37 2.54
CA ALA A 27 5.10 9.71 3.10
C ALA A 27 4.02 10.08 4.12
N GLY A 28 2.78 9.59 3.92
CA GLY A 28 1.68 9.76 4.87
C GLY A 28 1.68 8.79 6.06
N SER A 29 2.67 7.90 6.16
CA SER A 29 2.78 6.91 7.23
C SER A 29 3.98 7.21 8.13
N ASP A 30 3.74 7.25 9.45
CA ASP A 30 4.82 7.43 10.44
C ASP A 30 5.76 6.22 10.56
N ARG A 31 5.48 5.15 9.82
CA ARG A 31 6.22 3.89 9.83
C ARG A 31 6.32 3.31 8.44
N ARG A 32 7.23 2.35 8.26
CA ARG A 32 7.26 1.51 7.06
C ARG A 32 5.93 0.78 6.88
N LEU A 33 5.44 0.76 5.63
CA LEU A 33 4.27 -0.01 5.25
C LEU A 33 4.58 -1.52 5.34
N THR A 34 3.60 -2.30 5.78
CA THR A 34 3.66 -3.76 5.67
C THR A 34 3.35 -4.20 4.24
N TYR A 35 3.74 -5.41 3.85
CA TYR A 35 3.37 -5.97 2.54
C TYR A 35 1.86 -5.96 2.30
N GLU A 36 1.05 -6.23 3.32
CA GLU A 36 -0.41 -6.16 3.18
C GLU A 36 -0.92 -4.74 2.97
N GLU A 37 -0.28 -3.73 3.56
CA GLU A 37 -0.61 -2.33 3.32
C GLU A 37 -0.22 -1.91 1.89
N ILE A 38 0.94 -2.40 1.40
CA ILE A 38 1.38 -2.20 0.02
C ILE A 38 0.40 -2.84 -0.96
N ASP A 39 -0.02 -4.09 -0.74
CA ASP A 39 -0.98 -4.79 -1.60
C ASP A 39 -2.31 -4.03 -1.71
N VAL A 40 -2.74 -3.34 -0.64
CA VAL A 40 -3.96 -2.53 -0.68
C VAL A 40 -3.73 -1.24 -1.48
N VAL A 41 -2.59 -0.57 -1.31
CA VAL A 41 -2.26 0.65 -2.09
C VAL A 41 -2.17 0.32 -3.58
N LEU A 42 -1.58 -0.82 -3.93
CA LEU A 42 -1.48 -1.30 -5.32
C LEU A 42 -2.79 -1.92 -5.85
N GLY A 43 -3.87 -1.94 -5.05
CA GLY A 43 -5.16 -2.49 -5.46
C GLY A 43 -5.21 -4.02 -5.61
N VAL A 44 -4.15 -4.74 -5.23
CA VAL A 44 -4.06 -6.22 -5.22
C VAL A 44 -5.04 -6.81 -4.21
N ARG A 45 -5.27 -6.11 -3.09
CA ARG A 45 -6.20 -6.51 -2.03
C ARG A 45 -7.21 -5.41 -1.75
N ALA A 46 -8.45 -5.82 -1.47
CA ALA A 46 -9.48 -4.89 -1.04
C ALA A 46 -9.11 -4.27 0.33
N PRO A 47 -9.37 -2.97 0.54
CA PRO A 47 -9.10 -2.31 1.80
C PRO A 47 -9.92 -2.93 2.92
N VAL A 48 -9.25 -3.37 3.99
CA VAL A 48 -9.93 -3.79 5.22
C VAL A 48 -10.60 -2.55 5.85
N PRO A 49 -11.86 -2.62 6.31
CA PRO A 49 -12.57 -1.51 6.94
C PRO A 49 -11.76 -0.84 8.05
N GLU A 50 -11.82 0.48 8.14
CA GLU A 50 -10.96 1.29 9.03
C GLU A 50 -11.09 0.92 10.51
N GLN A 51 -12.28 0.50 10.96
CA GLN A 51 -12.50 0.00 12.32
C GLN A 51 -11.65 -1.24 12.64
N ARG A 52 -11.46 -2.14 11.68
CA ARG A 52 -10.58 -3.32 11.82
C ARG A 52 -9.11 -2.91 11.84
N ARG A 53 -8.70 -1.96 10.98
CA ARG A 53 -7.33 -1.42 10.95
C ARG A 53 -6.93 -0.83 12.29
N ARG A 54 -7.79 0.01 12.88
CA ARG A 54 -7.56 0.60 14.21
C ARG A 54 -7.44 -0.47 15.30
N ARG A 55 -8.24 -1.54 15.23
CA ARG A 55 -8.19 -2.67 16.19
C ARG A 55 -6.90 -3.48 16.07
N MET A 56 -6.40 -3.70 14.85
CA MET A 56 -5.11 -4.37 14.61
C MET A 56 -3.93 -3.51 15.09
N ARG A 57 -3.95 -2.20 14.80
CA ARG A 57 -2.93 -1.25 15.30
C ARG A 57 -2.91 -1.13 16.83
N ARG A 58 -4.06 -1.29 17.48
CA ARG A 58 -4.23 -1.22 18.95
C ARG A 58 -3.90 -2.52 19.69
N ARG A 59 -3.28 -3.53 19.06
CA ARG A 59 -2.74 -4.69 19.81
C ARG A 59 -1.26 -4.48 20.17
N PRO A 60 -0.92 -3.92 21.34
CA PRO A 60 0.34 -4.19 22.00
C PRO A 60 0.20 -5.38 22.97
N ALA A 61 1.16 -6.31 22.89
CA ALA A 61 1.73 -7.13 23.98
C ALA A 61 0.86 -7.56 25.21
N GLN A 62 -0.38 -8.03 25.05
CA GLN A 62 -1.09 -8.78 26.12
C GLN A 62 -0.76 -10.29 26.11
N ALA A 63 0.49 -10.65 25.80
CA ALA A 63 1.00 -11.99 26.04
C ALA A 63 2.27 -11.84 26.85
N HIS A 64 2.39 -12.63 27.93
CA HIS A 64 3.50 -12.67 28.89
C HIS A 64 3.42 -11.70 30.08
N HIS A 65 2.27 -11.63 30.76
CA HIS A 65 2.27 -11.47 32.22
C HIS A 65 1.14 -12.30 32.87
N ALA A 66 1.42 -13.60 32.96
CA ALA A 66 0.90 -14.51 33.97
C ALA A 66 2.12 -15.42 34.24
N GLY A 67 2.78 -15.35 35.39
CA GLY A 67 2.23 -15.36 36.74
C GLY A 67 2.78 -16.64 37.35
#